data_AF-A0A061NEP8-F1
#
_entry.id   AF-A0A061NEP8-F1
#
_cell.length_a   1.000
_cell.length_b   1.000
_cell.length_c   1.000
_cell.angle_alpha   90.00
_cell.angle_beta   90.00
_cell.angle_gamma   90.00
#
_symmetry.space_group_name_H-M   'P 1'
#
loop_
_entity.id
_entity.type
_entity.pdbx_description
1 polymer ?
#
loop_
_entity_poly.entity_id
_entity_poly.type
_entity_poly.pdbx_seq_one_letter_code
_entity_poly.pdbx_strand_id
1 'polypeptide(L)' 'MSRNEKDQQEHKCSFCGKTKDQVKKLIAGPGVYICNECVGVAQKEL' A
#
# COMPACT_ATOMS: atom_id res chain seq x y z
N MET A 1 -12.94 10.15 -25.40
CA MET A 1 -12.14 9.23 -24.57
C MET A 1 -12.14 9.77 -23.14
N SER A 2 -13.26 9.67 -22.42
CA SER A 2 -13.33 10.15 -21.03
C SER A 2 -12.81 9.03 -20.14
N ARG A 3 -11.55 9.13 -19.74
CA ARG A 3 -10.85 8.15 -18.89
C ARG A 3 -11.58 8.05 -17.57
N ASN A 4 -12.09 6.85 -17.30
CA ASN A 4 -12.89 6.53 -16.13
C ASN A 4 -11.96 6.48 -14.91
N GLU A 5 -11.69 7.65 -14.32
CA GLU A 5 -10.77 7.87 -13.20
C GLU A 5 -11.42 7.52 -11.84
N LYS A 6 -12.18 6.41 -11.78
CA LYS A 6 -12.99 6.03 -10.60
C LYS A 6 -12.82 4.58 -10.13
N ASP A 7 -11.94 3.80 -10.75
CA ASP A 7 -11.61 2.44 -10.30
C ASP A 7 -10.18 2.37 -9.75
N GLN A 8 -9.79 3.41 -9.04
CA GLN A 8 -8.58 3.43 -8.23
C GLN A 8 -9.02 3.67 -6.79
N GLN A 9 -9.88 2.77 -6.29
CA GLN A 9 -10.05 2.57 -4.86
C GLN A 9 -8.79 1.83 -4.37
N GLU A 10 -7.67 2.54 -4.47
CA GLU A 10 -6.33 1.98 -4.41
C GLU A 10 -6.09 1.47 -3.00
N HIS A 11 -5.96 0.15 -2.89
CA HIS A 11 -5.26 -0.48 -1.78
C HIS A 11 -3.92 0.26 -1.64
N LYS A 12 -3.84 1.10 -0.62
CA LYS A 12 -2.72 1.98 -0.35
C LYS A 12 -2.23 1.71 1.05
N CYS A 13 -0.92 1.71 1.23
CA CYS A 13 -0.29 1.47 2.51
C CYS A 13 -0.78 2.53 3.51
N SER A 14 -1.32 2.09 4.64
CA SER A 14 -1.78 2.96 5.74
C SER A 14 -0.64 3.71 6.42
N PHE A 15 0.62 3.32 6.19
CA PHE A 15 1.80 3.90 6.82
C PHE A 15 2.47 4.95 5.93
N CYS A 16 2.73 4.63 4.65
CA CYS A 16 3.43 5.51 3.73
C CYS A 16 2.54 6.11 2.63
N GLY A 17 1.27 5.70 2.54
CA GLY A 17 0.32 6.17 1.53
C GLY A 17 0.54 5.61 0.12
N LYS A 18 1.59 4.80 -0.10
CA LYS A 18 1.91 4.25 -1.43
C LYS A 18 0.88 3.23 -1.90
N THR A 19 0.57 3.26 -3.18
CA THR A 19 -0.39 2.34 -3.82
C THR A 19 0.30 1.03 -4.20
N LYS A 20 -0.49 -0.01 -4.54
CA LYS A 20 0.04 -1.32 -4.97
C LYS A 20 1.02 -1.22 -6.15
N ASP A 21 0.86 -0.23 -7.02
CA ASP A 21 1.75 -0.01 -8.18
C ASP A 21 3.09 0.60 -7.78
N GLN A 22 3.10 1.43 -6.73
CA GLN A 22 4.28 2.11 -6.22
C GLN A 22 5.16 1.24 -5.32
N VAL A 23 4.69 0.06 -4.91
CA VAL A 23 5.41 -0.82 -3.99
C VAL A 23 5.59 -2.20 -4.58
N LYS A 24 6.69 -2.86 -4.23
CA LYS A 24 6.99 -4.20 -4.72
C LYS A 24 6.00 -5.24 -4.16
N LYS A 25 5.52 -5.03 -2.94
CA LYS A 25 4.49 -5.87 -2.32
C LYS A 25 3.65 -5.03 -1.37
N LEU A 26 2.33 -5.11 -1.57
CA LEU A 26 1.33 -4.57 -0.67
C LEU A 26 0.57 -5.73 -0.03
N ILE A 27 0.59 -5.79 1.30
CA ILE A 27 -0.10 -6.79 2.10
C ILE A 27 -1.44 -6.19 2.57
N ALA A 28 -2.52 -6.90 2.29
CA ALA A 28 -3.86 -6.60 2.79
C ALA A 28 -4.13 -7.44 4.05
N GLY A 29 -4.23 -6.79 5.20
CA GLY A 29 -4.68 -7.39 6.46
C GLY A 29 -6.15 -7.07 6.75
N PRO A 30 -6.69 -7.56 7.88
CA PRO A 30 -8.04 -7.23 8.30
C PRO A 30 -8.17 -5.73 8.62
N GLY A 31 -8.65 -4.94 7.65
CA GLY A 31 -8.87 -3.50 7.77
C GLY A 31 -7.61 -2.62 7.65
N VAL A 32 -6.45 -3.18 7.34
CA VAL A 32 -5.19 -2.45 7.22
C VAL A 32 -4.40 -2.89 5.99
N TYR A 33 -3.72 -1.94 5.35
CA TYR A 33 -2.81 -2.24 4.24
C TYR A 33 -1.39 -1.80 4.62
N ILE A 34 -0.41 -2.68 4.43
CA ILE A 34 0.99 -2.37 4.72
C ILE A 34 1.88 -2.84 3.57
N CYS A 35 2.85 -2.03 3.16
CA CYS A 35 3.80 -2.40 2.12
C CYS A 35 5.08 -3.03 2.69
N ASN A 36 5.84 -3.73 1.85
CA ASN A 36 7.09 -4.39 2.25
C ASN A 36 8.13 -3.43 2.83
N GLU A 37 8.15 -2.17 2.39
CA GLU A 37 9.07 -1.17 2.91
C GLU A 37 8.73 -0.83 4.37
N CYS A 38 7.45 -0.60 4.67
CA CYS A 38 7.00 -0.31 6.03
C CYS A 38 7.17 -1.51 6.97
N VAL A 39 6.97 -2.73 6.48
CA VAL A 39 7.26 -3.96 7.26
C VAL A 39 8.75 -4.03 7.61
N GLY A 40 9.63 -3.74 6.65
CA GLY A 40 11.09 -3.78 6.88
C GLY A 40 11.57 -2.73 7.88
N VAL A 41 10.93 -1.56 7.93
CA VAL A 41 11.23 -0.53 8.94
C VAL A 41 10.74 -0.97 10.32
N ALA A 42 9.53 -1.51 10.43
CA ALA A 42 8.97 -1.99 11.71
C ALA A 42 9.79 -3.12 12.35
N GLN A 43 10.50 -3.92 11.55
CA GLN A 43 11.29 -5.04 12.03
C GLN A 43 12.72 -4.64 12.47
N LYS A 44 13.13 -3.39 12.26
CA LYS A 44 14.52 -2.94 12.46
C LYS A 44 14.81 -2.40 13.88
N GLU A 45 13.82 -2.36 14.76
CA GLU A 45 13.94 -1.87 16.15
C GLU A 45 14.06 -3.04 17.15
N LEU A 46 15.07 -3.90 16.98
CA LEU A 46 15.53 -4.86 18.00
C LEU A 46 17.05 -4.90 18.02
#